data_AF-D4J803-F1
#
_entry.id   AF-D4J803-F1
#
_cell.length_a   1.000
_cell.length_b   1.000
_cell.length_c   1.000
_cell.angle_alpha   90.00
_cell.angle_beta   90.00
_cell.angle_gamma   90.00
#
_symmetry.space_group_name_H-M   'P 1'
#
loop_
_entity.id
_entity.type
_entity.pdbx_description
1 polymer ?
#
loop_
_entity_poly.entity_id
_entity_poly.type
_entity_poly.pdbx_seq_one_letter_code
_entity_poly.pdbx_strand_id
1 'polypeptide(L)'
;MRRSIRRYLSMLLVMLMTVSAAAVICTKNAYAGSFSGGYISLGADLTEEEKSKVLELFDVDEKDLENYKVVYVTNKEEHQYLDSYISSAQIGDQAWSSVLITEGKKGSGINVTTKNVIYCTTGMYANALATAGVEDVNVVVAGPFNVSGTAALVGALKAYSEMTGETVDEKVVDAAVDEMVTTGSLEDNTNADNEKVEGMVAYLKEQVASGNSKDKDLDQIINDAADKFEITLNEDQFNQLKALLEKLGGLNLDLGSLKSQAQAAYDTLKDMGFDISKIHIDTEEAKGIFQQIIDMIKGWFN
;
A
#
# COMPACT_ATOMS: atom_id res chain seq x y z
N MET A 1 30.47 -39.88 46.05
CA MET A 1 29.70 -40.37 44.88
C MET A 1 28.39 -39.61 44.61
N ARG A 2 27.50 -39.34 45.59
CA ARG A 2 26.20 -38.66 45.30
C ARG A 2 26.29 -37.19 44.85
N ARG A 3 27.35 -36.44 45.19
CA ARG A 3 27.53 -35.04 44.76
C ARG A 3 28.09 -34.89 43.33
N SER A 4 28.94 -35.81 42.88
CA SER A 4 29.46 -35.81 41.51
C SER A 4 28.40 -36.25 40.50
N ILE A 5 27.56 -37.22 40.85
CA ILE A 5 26.44 -37.68 40.00
C ILE A 5 25.40 -36.57 39.77
N ARG A 6 25.08 -35.76 40.79
CA ARG A 6 24.20 -34.59 40.61
C ARG A 6 24.80 -33.52 39.69
N ARG A 7 26.12 -33.30 39.72
CA ARG A 7 26.80 -32.36 38.80
C ARG A 7 26.76 -32.83 37.35
N TYR A 8 26.92 -34.14 37.09
CA TYR A 8 26.81 -34.69 35.75
C TYR A 8 25.36 -34.75 35.24
N LEU A 9 24.38 -35.02 36.13
CA LEU A 9 22.97 -34.99 35.76
C LEU A 9 22.47 -33.56 35.45
N SER A 10 22.96 -32.56 36.18
CA SER A 10 22.68 -31.14 35.90
C SER A 10 23.38 -30.64 34.63
N MET A 11 24.61 -31.09 34.33
CA MET A 11 25.26 -30.78 33.05
C MET A 11 24.56 -31.43 31.86
N LEU A 12 24.05 -32.66 32.00
CA LEU A 12 23.29 -33.34 30.95
C LEU A 12 21.95 -32.65 30.67
N LEU A 13 21.30 -32.09 31.70
CA LEU A 13 20.04 -31.33 31.57
C LEU A 13 20.23 -29.96 30.91
N VAL A 14 21.36 -29.30 31.16
CA VAL A 14 21.71 -28.01 30.52
C VAL A 14 22.13 -28.22 29.06
N MET A 15 22.83 -29.32 28.74
CA MET A 15 23.19 -29.65 27.36
C MET A 15 21.98 -30.06 26.51
N LEU A 16 20.91 -30.60 27.13
CA LEU A 16 19.63 -30.87 26.46
C LEU A 16 18.78 -29.61 26.22
N MET A 17 19.00 -28.53 26.99
CA MET A 17 18.33 -27.23 26.78
C MET A 17 19.02 -26.34 25.74
N THR A 18 20.26 -26.63 25.32
CA THR A 18 20.99 -25.80 24.35
C THR A 18 20.88 -26.28 22.90
N VAL A 19 20.16 -27.37 22.62
CA VAL A 19 19.92 -27.86 21.24
C VAL A 19 18.59 -27.35 20.67
N SER A 20 17.69 -26.78 21.49
CA SER A 20 16.46 -26.13 21.00
C SER A 20 16.67 -24.72 20.42
N ALA A 21 17.91 -24.20 20.43
CA ALA A 21 18.24 -22.88 19.86
C ALA A 21 18.71 -22.93 18.39
N ALA A 22 18.78 -24.11 17.76
CA ALA A 22 19.21 -24.27 16.36
C ALA A 22 18.05 -24.60 15.39
N ALA A 23 16.79 -24.43 15.83
CA ALA A 23 15.61 -24.57 14.98
C ALA A 23 14.64 -23.38 15.09
N VAL A 24 15.14 -22.18 15.41
CA VAL A 24 14.59 -20.99 14.74
C VAL A 24 15.14 -21.04 13.31
N ILE A 25 14.62 -22.02 12.57
CA ILE A 25 14.41 -21.87 11.15
C ILE A 25 13.76 -20.50 11.06
N CYS A 26 14.39 -19.56 10.36
CA CYS A 26 13.66 -18.49 9.74
C CYS A 26 12.47 -19.19 9.08
N THR A 27 11.31 -19.17 9.73
CA THR A 27 10.05 -19.31 9.05
C THR A 27 10.10 -18.14 8.10
N LYS A 28 10.63 -18.42 6.90
CA LYS A 28 10.17 -17.75 5.72
C LYS A 28 8.66 -17.67 5.95
N ASN A 29 8.08 -16.49 5.84
CA ASN A 29 6.70 -16.40 5.46
C ASN A 29 6.64 -17.09 4.09
N ALA A 30 6.60 -18.42 4.10
CA ALA A 30 6.17 -19.21 3.00
C ALA A 30 4.69 -18.87 2.98
N TYR A 31 4.32 -17.98 2.06
CA TYR A 31 2.95 -17.68 1.71
C TYR A 31 2.15 -18.97 1.84
N ALA A 32 1.17 -18.95 2.75
CA ALA A 32 0.42 -20.14 3.11
C ALA A 32 -0.37 -20.59 1.87
N GLY A 33 0.21 -21.52 1.11
CA GLY A 33 -0.29 -21.95 -0.19
C GLY A 33 0.20 -21.06 -1.33
N SER A 34 1.48 -21.17 -1.72
CA SER A 34 1.96 -20.53 -2.95
C SER A 34 1.29 -21.17 -4.17
N PHE A 35 0.21 -20.56 -4.63
CA PHE A 35 -0.38 -20.83 -5.94
C PHE A 35 0.60 -20.30 -6.98
N SER A 36 1.20 -21.19 -7.78
CA SER A 36 2.27 -20.81 -8.71
C SER A 36 1.83 -19.79 -9.77
N GLY A 37 0.52 -19.66 -10.01
CA GLY A 37 -0.06 -18.66 -10.89
C GLY A 37 -0.36 -17.32 -10.21
N GLY A 38 -0.49 -17.27 -8.88
CA GLY A 38 -0.87 -16.08 -8.11
C GLY A 38 -2.34 -16.09 -7.66
N TYR A 39 -2.87 -14.89 -7.41
CA TYR A 39 -4.17 -14.67 -6.78
C TYR A 39 -5.06 -13.85 -7.70
N ILE A 40 -6.25 -14.36 -7.99
CA ILE A 40 -7.25 -13.69 -8.81
C ILE A 40 -8.45 -13.36 -7.93
N SER A 41 -8.85 -12.09 -7.93
CA SER A 41 -10.17 -11.68 -7.45
C SER A 41 -11.05 -11.28 -8.63
N LEU A 42 -12.13 -12.02 -8.84
CA LEU A 42 -13.12 -11.75 -9.88
C LEU A 42 -14.29 -10.92 -9.33
N GLY A 43 -14.84 -10.05 -10.17
CA GLY A 43 -16.16 -9.45 -9.91
C GLY A 43 -17.24 -10.53 -9.90
N ALA A 44 -18.11 -10.53 -8.88
CA ALA A 44 -19.12 -11.58 -8.70
C ALA A 44 -20.30 -11.47 -9.68
N ASP A 45 -20.47 -10.32 -10.33
CA ASP A 45 -21.56 -10.06 -11.26
C ASP A 45 -21.13 -10.24 -12.74
N LEU A 46 -19.92 -10.75 -12.96
CA LEU A 46 -19.44 -11.16 -14.28
C LEU A 46 -20.26 -12.34 -14.80
N THR A 47 -20.75 -12.23 -16.03
CA THR A 47 -21.20 -13.39 -16.80
C THR A 47 -20.01 -14.29 -17.17
N GLU A 48 -20.26 -15.53 -17.58
CA GLU A 48 -19.19 -16.45 -18.01
C GLU A 48 -18.39 -15.90 -19.21
N GLU A 49 -19.05 -15.19 -20.12
CA GLU A 49 -18.41 -14.54 -21.28
C GLU A 49 -17.49 -13.39 -20.84
N GLU A 50 -17.96 -12.56 -19.91
CA GLU A 50 -17.19 -11.45 -19.35
C GLU A 50 -16.02 -11.94 -18.48
N LYS A 51 -16.23 -12.99 -17.69
CA LYS A 51 -15.18 -13.68 -16.93
C LYS A 51 -14.10 -14.21 -17.87
N SER A 52 -14.49 -14.89 -18.95
CA SER A 52 -13.55 -15.36 -19.97
C SER A 52 -12.74 -14.21 -20.57
N LYS A 53 -13.40 -13.07 -20.82
CA LYS A 53 -12.72 -11.88 -21.34
C LYS A 53 -11.72 -11.30 -20.35
N VAL A 54 -12.08 -11.23 -19.06
CA VAL A 54 -11.19 -10.78 -18.00
C VAL A 54 -9.97 -11.69 -17.86
N LEU A 55 -10.15 -13.02 -17.91
CA LEU A 55 -9.05 -13.98 -17.83
C LEU A 55 -8.09 -13.85 -19.03
N GLU A 56 -8.63 -13.64 -20.24
CA GLU A 56 -7.83 -13.31 -21.43
C GLU A 56 -7.00 -12.04 -21.20
N LEU A 57 -7.58 -11.00 -20.61
CA LEU A 57 -6.86 -9.76 -20.28
C LEU A 57 -5.81 -9.95 -19.19
N PHE A 58 -5.88 -11.02 -18.39
CA PHE A 58 -4.83 -11.42 -17.46
C PHE A 58 -3.79 -12.35 -18.06
N ASP A 59 -3.92 -12.71 -19.34
CA ASP A 59 -3.11 -13.72 -20.00
C ASP A 59 -3.20 -15.09 -19.28
N VAL A 60 -4.37 -15.40 -18.72
CA VAL A 60 -4.68 -16.65 -17.99
C VAL A 60 -5.67 -17.50 -18.79
N ASP A 61 -5.33 -18.77 -19.03
CA ASP A 61 -6.28 -19.73 -19.61
C ASP A 61 -7.18 -20.30 -18.49
N GLU A 62 -8.47 -20.40 -18.75
CA GLU A 62 -9.45 -20.88 -17.76
C GLU A 62 -9.12 -22.29 -17.26
N LYS A 63 -8.52 -23.14 -18.10
CA LYS A 63 -8.09 -24.48 -17.71
C LYS A 63 -6.98 -24.48 -16.64
N ASP A 64 -6.22 -23.38 -16.56
CA ASP A 64 -5.07 -23.24 -15.68
C ASP A 64 -5.47 -22.60 -14.34
N LEU A 65 -6.75 -22.27 -14.12
CA LEU A 65 -7.27 -21.67 -12.88
C LEU A 65 -6.98 -22.49 -11.62
N GLU A 66 -6.77 -23.80 -11.75
CA GLU A 66 -6.33 -24.64 -10.61
C GLU A 66 -4.97 -24.22 -10.03
N ASN A 67 -4.15 -23.53 -10.82
CA ASN A 67 -2.85 -22.98 -10.40
C ASN A 67 -2.97 -21.62 -9.69
N TYR A 68 -4.18 -21.07 -9.57
CA TYR A 68 -4.47 -19.78 -8.98
C TYR A 68 -5.39 -19.93 -7.77
N LYS A 69 -5.25 -19.03 -6.80
CA LYS A 69 -6.29 -18.81 -5.81
C LYS A 69 -7.33 -17.87 -6.40
N VAL A 70 -8.55 -18.35 -6.61
CA VAL A 70 -9.65 -17.51 -7.11
C VAL A 70 -10.59 -17.14 -5.96
N VAL A 71 -10.84 -15.85 -5.80
CA VAL A 71 -11.86 -15.29 -4.90
C VAL A 71 -12.79 -14.36 -5.68
N TYR A 72 -13.92 -13.99 -5.06
CA TYR A 72 -14.90 -13.11 -5.67
C TYR A 72 -15.17 -11.88 -4.80
N VAL A 73 -15.49 -10.77 -5.44
CA VAL A 73 -15.98 -9.54 -4.79
C VAL A 73 -17.38 -9.25 -5.29
N THR A 74 -18.30 -9.13 -4.34
CA THR A 74 -19.69 -8.77 -4.60
C THR A 74 -19.88 -7.26 -4.58
N ASN A 75 -20.88 -6.75 -5.29
CA ASN A 75 -21.22 -5.32 -5.23
C ASN A 75 -21.58 -4.85 -3.81
N LYS A 76 -22.17 -5.74 -2.99
CA LYS A 76 -22.39 -5.48 -1.57
C LYS A 76 -21.09 -5.20 -0.81
N GLU A 77 -20.02 -5.92 -1.11
CA GLU A 77 -18.71 -5.67 -0.49
C GLU A 77 -18.11 -4.36 -0.98
N GLU A 78 -18.30 -3.99 -2.26
CA GLU A 78 -17.92 -2.65 -2.73
C GLU A 78 -18.59 -1.56 -1.90
N HIS A 79 -19.92 -1.62 -1.75
CA HIS A 79 -20.65 -0.65 -0.93
C HIS A 79 -20.22 -0.67 0.54
N GLN A 80 -19.96 -1.86 1.10
CA GLN A 80 -19.50 -1.99 2.48
C GLN A 80 -18.18 -1.24 2.73
N TYR A 81 -17.23 -1.31 1.80
CA TYR A 81 -15.89 -0.72 1.98
C TYR A 81 -15.74 0.67 1.37
N LEU A 82 -16.54 1.02 0.36
CA LEU A 82 -16.31 2.19 -0.48
C LEU A 82 -17.36 3.29 -0.32
N ASP A 83 -18.57 3.03 0.22
CA ASP A 83 -19.66 4.04 0.26
C ASP A 83 -19.29 5.32 1.03
N SER A 84 -18.36 5.22 2.00
CA SER A 84 -17.92 6.37 2.78
C SER A 84 -16.96 7.29 2.01
N TYR A 85 -16.45 6.85 0.86
CA TYR A 85 -15.36 7.51 0.13
C TYR A 85 -15.71 7.76 -1.33
N ILE A 86 -16.33 6.78 -1.99
CA ILE A 86 -16.67 6.81 -3.40
C ILE A 86 -18.19 6.91 -3.52
N SER A 87 -18.68 7.83 -4.36
CA SER A 87 -20.11 7.98 -4.56
C SER A 87 -20.72 6.67 -5.08
N SER A 88 -21.93 6.33 -4.64
CA SER A 88 -22.62 5.12 -5.10
C SER A 88 -22.83 5.08 -6.62
N ALA A 89 -22.88 6.24 -7.28
CA ALA A 89 -22.94 6.33 -8.75
C ALA A 89 -21.64 5.85 -9.42
N GLN A 90 -20.50 6.06 -8.77
CA GLN A 90 -19.19 5.65 -9.27
C GLN A 90 -18.85 4.20 -8.90
N ILE A 91 -19.40 3.70 -7.78
CA ILE A 91 -19.36 2.27 -7.43
C ILE A 91 -20.24 1.47 -8.39
N GLY A 92 -21.47 1.95 -8.65
CA GLY A 92 -22.46 1.25 -9.45
C GLY A 92 -23.16 0.14 -8.67
N ASP A 93 -23.94 -0.68 -9.37
CA ASP A 93 -24.79 -1.74 -8.80
C ASP A 93 -24.31 -3.16 -9.14
N GLN A 94 -23.20 -3.29 -9.88
CA GLN A 94 -22.63 -4.58 -10.28
C GLN A 94 -21.11 -4.59 -10.15
N ALA A 95 -20.58 -5.69 -9.60
CA ALA A 95 -19.15 -5.93 -9.46
C ALA A 95 -18.58 -6.56 -10.75
N TRP A 96 -18.09 -5.72 -11.66
CA TRP A 96 -17.52 -6.16 -12.95
C TRP A 96 -15.99 -6.14 -13.02
N SER A 97 -15.32 -5.33 -12.21
CA SER A 97 -13.86 -5.23 -12.27
C SER A 97 -13.19 -6.36 -11.49
N SER A 98 -12.02 -6.79 -11.96
CA SER A 98 -11.25 -7.90 -11.39
C SER A 98 -9.76 -7.56 -11.30
N VAL A 99 -9.01 -8.33 -10.52
CA VAL A 99 -7.57 -8.17 -10.36
C VAL A 99 -6.84 -9.51 -10.29
N LEU A 100 -5.65 -9.57 -10.91
CA LEU A 100 -4.64 -10.60 -10.74
C LEU A 100 -3.44 -10.01 -10.01
N ILE A 101 -3.01 -10.66 -8.92
CA ILE A 101 -1.80 -10.34 -8.17
C ILE A 101 -0.82 -11.51 -8.28
N THR A 102 0.42 -11.21 -8.64
CA THR A 102 1.53 -12.17 -8.70
C THR A 102 2.73 -11.63 -7.92
N GLU A 103 3.59 -12.52 -7.43
CA GLU A 103 4.83 -12.14 -6.78
C GLU A 103 5.75 -11.39 -7.77
N GLY A 104 6.24 -10.24 -7.34
CA GLY A 104 7.27 -9.45 -8.00
C GLY A 104 8.67 -9.90 -7.60
N LYS A 105 9.68 -9.22 -8.14
CA LYS A 105 11.06 -9.46 -7.69
C LYS A 105 11.30 -8.67 -6.42
N LYS A 106 12.13 -9.18 -5.53
CA LYS A 106 12.50 -8.43 -4.32
C LYS A 106 13.05 -7.05 -4.67
N GLY A 107 12.47 -6.00 -4.08
CA GLY A 107 12.78 -4.59 -4.34
C GLY A 107 12.18 -4.04 -5.64
N SER A 108 11.25 -4.75 -6.31
CA SER A 108 10.56 -4.23 -7.50
C SER A 108 9.40 -3.28 -7.16
N GLY A 109 9.00 -3.19 -5.90
CA GLY A 109 7.84 -2.41 -5.50
C GLY A 109 6.53 -2.94 -6.08
N ILE A 110 5.50 -2.09 -6.12
CA ILE A 110 4.15 -2.44 -6.58
C ILE A 110 3.99 -1.98 -8.04
N ASN A 111 3.88 -2.92 -8.96
CA ASN A 111 3.78 -2.65 -10.39
C ASN A 111 2.35 -2.88 -10.86
N VAL A 112 1.61 -1.81 -11.17
CA VAL A 112 0.19 -1.90 -11.55
C VAL A 112 -0.02 -1.63 -13.03
N THR A 113 -0.84 -2.44 -13.68
CA THR A 113 -1.38 -2.19 -15.03
C THR A 113 -2.89 -2.29 -15.00
N THR A 114 -3.59 -1.36 -15.64
CA THR A 114 -5.05 -1.37 -15.79
C THR A 114 -5.46 -1.63 -17.24
N LYS A 115 -6.54 -2.38 -17.44
CA LYS A 115 -7.14 -2.70 -18.74
C LYS A 115 -8.65 -2.46 -18.66
N ASN A 116 -9.19 -1.54 -19.45
CA ASN A 116 -10.61 -1.15 -19.43
C ASN A 116 -11.09 -0.61 -18.06
N VAL A 117 -10.23 0.10 -17.32
CA VAL A 117 -10.60 0.75 -16.06
C VAL A 117 -10.53 2.26 -16.27
N ILE A 118 -11.62 2.97 -15.95
CA ILE A 118 -11.80 4.39 -16.31
C ILE A 118 -11.90 5.34 -15.11
N TYR A 119 -11.93 4.81 -13.88
CA TYR A 119 -11.98 5.63 -12.67
C TYR A 119 -10.80 5.34 -11.73
N CYS A 120 -10.65 4.10 -11.26
CA CYS A 120 -9.51 3.72 -10.43
C CYS A 120 -8.22 3.70 -11.25
N THR A 121 -7.25 4.53 -10.88
CA THR A 121 -5.96 4.65 -11.57
C THR A 121 -4.93 3.61 -11.08
N THR A 122 -3.84 3.43 -11.81
CA THR A 122 -2.72 2.58 -11.37
C THR A 122 -2.12 3.05 -10.04
N GLY A 123 -2.01 4.37 -9.83
CA GLY A 123 -1.55 4.98 -8.58
C GLY A 123 -2.48 4.67 -7.42
N MET A 124 -3.79 4.72 -7.64
CA MET A 124 -4.79 4.36 -6.63
C MET A 124 -4.61 2.92 -6.11
N TYR A 125 -4.45 1.94 -7.00
CA TYR A 125 -4.18 0.56 -6.58
C TYR A 125 -2.82 0.42 -5.88
N ALA A 126 -1.78 1.08 -6.39
CA ALA A 126 -0.44 1.01 -5.82
C ALA A 126 -0.42 1.57 -4.39
N ASN A 127 -1.05 2.72 -4.17
CA ASN A 127 -1.12 3.38 -2.87
C ASN A 127 -1.95 2.58 -1.85
N ALA A 128 -3.11 2.07 -2.26
CA ALA A 128 -3.95 1.24 -1.39
C ALA A 128 -3.21 -0.04 -0.93
N LEU A 129 -2.51 -0.70 -1.86
CA LEU A 129 -1.70 -1.87 -1.54
C LEU A 129 -0.49 -1.51 -0.66
N ALA A 130 0.21 -0.41 -0.96
CA ALA A 130 1.33 0.06 -0.17
C ALA A 130 0.94 0.31 1.30
N THR A 131 -0.23 0.91 1.51
CA THR A 131 -0.77 1.20 2.85
C THR A 131 -1.26 -0.05 3.58
N ALA A 132 -1.71 -1.06 2.85
CA ALA A 132 -1.93 -2.39 3.39
C ALA A 132 -0.62 -3.17 3.68
N GLY A 133 0.55 -2.55 3.47
CA GLY A 133 1.85 -3.15 3.71
C GLY A 133 2.30 -4.13 2.63
N VAL A 134 1.68 -4.07 1.45
CA VAL A 134 2.08 -4.90 0.30
C VAL A 134 3.42 -4.40 -0.26
N GLU A 135 4.32 -5.32 -0.57
CA GLU A 135 5.60 -5.04 -1.20
C GLU A 135 5.85 -6.06 -2.33
N ASP A 136 6.58 -5.62 -3.37
CA ASP A 136 7.12 -6.50 -4.42
C ASP A 136 6.07 -7.38 -5.12
N VAL A 137 5.05 -6.77 -5.73
CA VAL A 137 3.98 -7.47 -6.47
C VAL A 137 3.79 -6.90 -7.87
N ASN A 138 3.30 -7.73 -8.79
CA ASN A 138 2.72 -7.27 -10.06
C ASN A 138 1.20 -7.42 -9.99
N VAL A 139 0.49 -6.36 -10.38
CA VAL A 139 -0.96 -6.23 -10.29
C VAL A 139 -1.51 -5.91 -11.67
N VAL A 140 -2.38 -6.77 -12.17
CA VAL A 140 -3.13 -6.51 -13.41
C VAL A 140 -4.59 -6.37 -13.04
N VAL A 141 -5.17 -5.21 -13.34
CA VAL A 141 -6.57 -4.89 -13.10
C VAL A 141 -7.31 -4.87 -14.43
N ALA A 142 -8.43 -5.57 -14.53
CA ALA A 142 -9.19 -5.64 -15.77
C ALA A 142 -10.71 -5.58 -15.55
N GLY A 143 -11.40 -4.92 -16.47
CA GLY A 143 -12.84 -5.07 -16.70
C GLY A 143 -13.13 -5.72 -18.06
N PRO A 144 -14.27 -6.42 -18.21
CA PRO A 144 -14.70 -6.97 -19.50
C PRO A 144 -14.98 -5.87 -20.56
N PHE A 145 -15.31 -4.67 -20.09
CA PHE A 145 -15.47 -3.41 -20.81
C PHE A 145 -15.04 -2.27 -19.87
N ASN A 146 -15.19 -1.01 -20.29
CA ASN A 146 -14.83 0.14 -19.45
C ASN A 146 -15.66 0.18 -18.16
N VAL A 147 -15.00 -0.02 -17.01
CA VAL A 147 -15.60 -0.07 -15.68
C VAL A 147 -14.89 0.87 -14.72
N SER A 148 -15.51 1.15 -13.56
CA SER A 148 -14.92 2.00 -12.53
C SER A 148 -13.61 1.44 -11.98
N GLY A 149 -13.54 0.13 -11.72
CA GLY A 149 -12.41 -0.52 -11.05
C GLY A 149 -12.60 -0.76 -9.55
N THR A 150 -13.76 -0.40 -8.99
CA THR A 150 -14.04 -0.46 -7.56
C THR A 150 -14.03 -1.88 -6.99
N ALA A 151 -14.66 -2.85 -7.66
CA ALA A 151 -14.63 -4.26 -7.25
C ALA A 151 -13.20 -4.83 -7.23
N ALA A 152 -12.37 -4.47 -8.20
CA ALA A 152 -10.98 -4.89 -8.26
C ALA A 152 -10.13 -4.29 -7.13
N LEU A 153 -10.48 -3.10 -6.63
CA LEU A 153 -9.75 -2.46 -5.54
C LEU A 153 -9.96 -3.23 -4.23
N VAL A 154 -11.22 -3.50 -3.89
CA VAL A 154 -11.57 -4.38 -2.78
C VAL A 154 -10.96 -5.78 -2.99
N GLY A 155 -10.99 -6.27 -4.23
CA GLY A 155 -10.41 -7.53 -4.63
C GLY A 155 -8.90 -7.61 -4.42
N ALA A 156 -8.17 -6.51 -4.64
CA ALA A 156 -6.72 -6.47 -4.51
C ALA A 156 -6.29 -6.63 -3.05
N LEU A 157 -6.98 -5.94 -2.14
CA LEU A 157 -6.76 -6.05 -0.70
C LEU A 157 -7.11 -7.47 -0.19
N LYS A 158 -8.22 -8.04 -0.66
CA LYS A 158 -8.62 -9.42 -0.33
C LYS A 158 -7.63 -10.47 -0.86
N ALA A 159 -7.25 -10.36 -2.12
CA ALA A 159 -6.31 -11.27 -2.77
C ALA A 159 -4.95 -11.27 -2.07
N TYR A 160 -4.48 -10.09 -1.63
CA TYR A 160 -3.25 -9.99 -0.86
C TYR A 160 -3.34 -10.70 0.50
N SER A 161 -4.43 -10.52 1.24
CA SER A 161 -4.59 -11.21 2.53
C SER A 161 -4.68 -12.73 2.41
N GLU A 162 -5.31 -13.22 1.34
CA GLU A 162 -5.26 -14.65 1.02
C GLU A 162 -3.83 -15.10 0.65
N MET A 163 -3.02 -14.21 0.07
CA MET A 163 -1.61 -14.50 -0.26
C MET A 163 -0.73 -14.63 0.97
N THR A 164 -0.82 -13.66 1.89
CA THR A 164 0.00 -13.66 3.11
C THR A 164 -0.48 -14.66 4.16
N GLY A 165 -1.74 -15.11 4.07
CA GLY A 165 -2.38 -15.93 5.10
C GLY A 165 -2.70 -15.12 6.37
N GLU A 166 -2.55 -13.80 6.30
CA GLU A 166 -2.92 -12.87 7.36
C GLU A 166 -4.34 -12.37 7.10
N THR A 167 -5.21 -12.41 8.11
CA THR A 167 -6.53 -11.78 8.01
C THR A 167 -6.35 -10.29 7.83
N VAL A 168 -6.92 -9.70 6.76
CA VAL A 168 -6.97 -8.24 6.62
C VAL A 168 -7.68 -7.67 7.84
N ASP A 169 -7.01 -6.80 8.58
CA ASP A 169 -7.70 -5.97 9.56
C ASP A 169 -8.63 -5.02 8.78
N GLU A 170 -9.93 -5.11 9.02
CA GLU A 170 -10.93 -4.26 8.36
C GLU A 170 -10.60 -2.77 8.50
N LYS A 171 -9.93 -2.37 9.59
CA LYS A 171 -9.49 -0.98 9.79
C LYS A 171 -8.33 -0.60 8.87
N VAL A 172 -7.47 -1.55 8.52
CA VAL A 172 -6.37 -1.33 7.56
C VAL A 172 -6.93 -1.22 6.14
N VAL A 173 -7.92 -2.04 5.79
CA VAL A 173 -8.67 -1.91 4.52
C VAL A 173 -9.34 -0.54 4.43
N ASP A 174 -10.08 -0.17 5.47
CA ASP A 174 -10.79 1.10 5.53
C ASP A 174 -9.84 2.30 5.40
N ALA A 175 -8.70 2.28 6.10
CA ALA A 175 -7.71 3.35 5.99
C ALA A 175 -7.01 3.39 4.62
N ALA A 176 -6.70 2.24 4.02
CA ALA A 176 -6.11 2.19 2.68
C ALA A 176 -7.07 2.75 1.61
N VAL A 177 -8.37 2.45 1.72
CA VAL A 177 -9.38 3.01 0.82
C VAL A 177 -9.55 4.51 1.04
N ASP A 178 -9.68 4.95 2.29
CA ASP A 178 -9.83 6.37 2.65
C ASP A 178 -8.65 7.21 2.15
N GLU A 179 -7.44 6.72 2.37
CA GLU A 179 -6.24 7.40 1.91
C GLU A 179 -6.17 7.51 0.40
N MET A 180 -6.46 6.41 -0.30
CA MET A 180 -6.43 6.37 -1.75
C MET A 180 -7.44 7.37 -2.35
N VAL A 181 -8.66 7.42 -1.81
CA VAL A 181 -9.69 8.35 -2.28
C VAL A 181 -9.34 9.79 -1.93
N THR A 182 -8.88 10.03 -0.70
CA THR A 182 -8.48 11.37 -0.26
C THR A 182 -7.32 11.90 -1.10
N THR A 183 -6.31 11.06 -1.38
CA THR A 183 -5.16 11.42 -2.22
C THR A 183 -5.61 11.71 -3.65
N GLY A 184 -6.41 10.83 -4.27
CA GLY A 184 -6.93 11.07 -5.62
C GLY A 184 -7.83 12.30 -5.71
N SER A 185 -8.67 12.55 -4.70
CA SER A 185 -9.48 13.77 -4.61
C SER A 185 -8.63 15.05 -4.53
N LEU A 186 -7.49 14.99 -3.82
CA LEU A 186 -6.55 16.10 -3.76
C LEU A 186 -5.82 16.31 -5.10
N GLU A 187 -5.45 15.23 -5.80
CA GLU A 187 -4.86 15.32 -7.15
C GLU A 187 -5.82 16.00 -8.12
N ASP A 188 -7.10 15.65 -8.09
CA ASP A 188 -8.10 16.19 -9.01
C ASP A 188 -8.56 17.63 -8.68
N ASN A 189 -8.45 18.04 -7.40
CA ASN A 189 -9.10 19.26 -6.90
C ASN A 189 -8.15 20.26 -6.24
N THR A 190 -6.83 20.09 -6.35
CA THR A 190 -5.85 21.08 -5.87
C THR A 190 -5.17 21.81 -7.03
N ASN A 191 -4.42 22.85 -6.70
CA ASN A 191 -3.63 23.62 -7.67
C ASN A 191 -2.24 23.00 -7.95
N ALA A 192 -1.99 21.79 -7.42
CA ALA A 192 -0.68 21.16 -7.42
C ALA A 192 -0.67 19.95 -8.35
N ASP A 193 0.47 19.69 -8.98
CA ASP A 193 0.67 18.48 -9.78
C ASP A 193 0.60 17.24 -8.88
N ASN A 194 0.19 16.09 -9.44
CA ASN A 194 -0.08 14.87 -8.69
C ASN A 194 1.13 14.45 -7.83
N GLU A 195 2.35 14.61 -8.33
CA GLU A 195 3.57 14.26 -7.61
C GLU A 195 3.77 15.07 -6.32
N LYS A 196 3.31 16.34 -6.30
CA LYS A 196 3.34 17.17 -5.09
C LYS A 196 2.31 16.69 -4.07
N VAL A 197 1.12 16.31 -4.53
CA VAL A 197 0.05 15.78 -3.67
C VAL A 197 0.48 14.46 -3.04
N GLU A 198 0.98 13.52 -3.85
CA GLU A 198 1.52 12.23 -3.38
C GLU A 198 2.66 12.45 -2.37
N GLY A 199 3.58 13.36 -2.68
CA GLY A 199 4.68 13.72 -1.78
C GLY A 199 4.21 14.30 -0.44
N MET A 200 3.19 15.17 -0.46
CA MET A 200 2.59 15.73 0.76
C MET A 200 1.95 14.66 1.61
N VAL A 201 1.13 13.78 1.01
CA VAL A 201 0.47 12.70 1.72
C VAL A 201 1.49 11.73 2.31
N ALA A 202 2.53 11.35 1.55
CA ALA A 202 3.61 10.50 2.05
C ALA A 202 4.35 11.11 3.25
N TYR A 203 4.66 12.42 3.19
CA TYR A 203 5.28 13.14 4.30
C TYR A 203 4.36 13.17 5.54
N LEU A 204 3.06 13.40 5.37
CA LEU A 204 2.10 13.40 6.46
C LEU A 204 1.99 12.02 7.13
N LYS A 205 1.99 10.94 6.34
CA LYS A 205 2.04 9.56 6.85
C LYS A 205 3.29 9.31 7.70
N GLU A 206 4.46 9.77 7.25
CA GLU A 206 5.71 9.65 8.00
C GLU A 206 5.62 10.38 9.35
N GLN A 207 5.03 11.57 9.38
CA GLN A 207 4.84 12.34 10.62
C GLN A 207 3.90 11.64 11.61
N VAL A 208 2.84 10.99 11.12
CA VAL A 208 1.95 10.18 11.95
C VAL A 208 2.64 8.91 12.45
N ALA A 209 3.34 8.19 11.56
CA ALA A 209 4.03 6.94 11.88
C ALA A 209 5.18 7.11 12.88
N SER A 210 5.96 8.19 12.74
CA SER A 210 7.07 8.54 13.65
C SER A 210 6.63 8.94 15.07
N GLY A 211 5.32 9.07 15.31
CA GLY A 211 4.77 9.43 16.62
C GLY A 211 4.84 10.92 16.94
N ASN A 212 5.30 11.75 16.00
CA ASN A 212 5.32 13.22 16.14
C ASN A 212 3.91 13.83 16.28
N SER A 213 2.86 13.08 15.91
CA SER A 213 1.45 13.43 16.07
C SER A 213 0.95 13.41 17.53
N LYS A 214 1.70 12.83 18.47
CA LYS A 214 1.29 12.80 19.90
C LYS A 214 1.55 14.12 20.63
N ASP A 215 2.49 14.93 20.15
CA ASP A 215 2.95 16.18 20.79
C ASP A 215 2.74 17.44 19.93
N LYS A 216 2.33 17.29 18.66
CA LYS A 216 1.98 18.41 17.77
C LYS A 216 0.51 18.32 17.34
N ASP A 217 -0.12 19.49 17.21
CA ASP A 217 -1.45 19.61 16.65
C ASP A 217 -1.44 19.12 15.19
N LEU A 218 -2.31 18.16 14.86
CA LEU A 218 -2.46 17.64 13.50
C LEU A 218 -2.75 18.77 12.51
N ASP A 219 -3.43 19.82 12.97
CA ASP A 219 -3.73 20.98 12.14
C ASP A 219 -2.46 21.70 11.70
N GLN A 220 -1.47 21.79 12.59
CA GLN A 220 -0.18 22.39 12.26
C GLN A 220 0.62 21.49 11.33
N ILE A 221 0.59 20.17 11.53
CA ILE A 221 1.29 19.22 10.66
C ILE A 221 0.76 19.30 9.22
N ILE A 222 -0.56 19.41 9.05
CA ILE A 222 -1.21 19.54 7.74
C ILE A 222 -0.84 20.88 7.08
N ASN A 223 -0.92 21.99 7.82
CA ASN A 223 -0.55 23.31 7.28
C ASN A 223 0.94 23.39 6.92
N ASP A 224 1.83 22.88 7.77
CA ASP A 224 3.27 22.84 7.50
C ASP A 224 3.57 22.00 6.24
N ALA A 225 2.84 20.91 6.03
CA ALA A 225 2.97 20.08 4.83
C ALA A 225 2.42 20.79 3.58
N ALA A 226 1.22 21.38 3.67
CA ALA A 226 0.61 22.14 2.58
C ALA A 226 1.54 23.28 2.12
N ASP A 227 2.11 24.04 3.06
CA ASP A 227 3.09 25.09 2.78
C ASP A 227 4.37 24.52 2.15
N LYS A 228 4.90 23.42 2.69
CA LYS A 228 6.13 22.76 2.21
C LYS A 228 6.01 22.26 0.77
N PHE A 229 4.83 21.74 0.40
CA PHE A 229 4.56 21.22 -0.94
C PHE A 229 3.91 22.26 -1.86
N GLU A 230 3.71 23.49 -1.38
CA GLU A 230 3.07 24.60 -2.10
C GLU A 230 1.65 24.26 -2.59
N ILE A 231 0.90 23.53 -1.76
CA ILE A 231 -0.47 23.09 -2.03
C ILE A 231 -1.43 23.98 -1.25
N THR A 232 -2.39 24.57 -1.94
CA THR A 232 -3.48 25.28 -1.26
C THR A 232 -4.62 24.31 -0.99
N LEU A 233 -4.88 24.05 0.28
CA LEU A 233 -6.00 23.24 0.72
C LEU A 233 -7.20 24.12 1.06
N ASN A 234 -8.38 23.75 0.57
CA ASN A 234 -9.63 24.29 1.09
C ASN A 234 -10.04 23.59 2.40
N GLU A 235 -11.10 24.09 3.04
CA GLU A 235 -11.56 23.55 4.34
C GLU A 235 -11.95 22.08 4.27
N ASP A 236 -12.62 21.65 3.18
CA ASP A 236 -13.05 20.26 3.01
C ASP A 236 -11.83 19.33 2.83
N GLN A 237 -10.87 19.72 2.00
CA GLN A 237 -9.62 19.00 1.75
C GLN A 237 -8.76 18.87 3.01
N PHE A 238 -8.67 19.94 3.78
CA PHE A 238 -7.98 19.95 5.07
C PHE A 238 -8.62 18.96 6.04
N ASN A 239 -9.95 18.99 6.16
CA ASN A 239 -10.69 18.09 7.04
C ASN A 239 -10.60 16.63 6.61
N GLN A 240 -10.59 16.35 5.30
CA GLN A 240 -10.36 15.00 4.75
C GLN A 240 -8.97 14.48 5.12
N LEU A 241 -7.92 15.29 4.93
CA LEU A 241 -6.56 14.93 5.35
C LEU A 241 -6.46 14.71 6.85
N LYS A 242 -7.11 15.54 7.66
CA LYS A 242 -7.12 15.37 9.11
C LYS A 242 -7.75 14.04 9.53
N ALA A 243 -8.93 13.73 9.00
CA ALA A 243 -9.62 12.47 9.28
C ALA A 243 -8.78 11.25 8.87
N LEU A 244 -8.13 11.33 7.71
CA LEU A 244 -7.20 10.32 7.23
C LEU A 244 -6.02 10.10 8.21
N LEU A 245 -5.37 11.17 8.64
CA LEU A 245 -4.21 11.08 9.54
C LEU A 245 -4.59 10.58 10.93
N GLU A 246 -5.75 10.96 11.46
CA GLU A 246 -6.28 10.42 12.71
C GLU A 246 -6.54 8.91 12.60
N LYS A 247 -7.12 8.47 11.47
CA LYS A 247 -7.37 7.05 11.20
C LYS A 247 -6.07 6.25 11.11
N LEU A 248 -5.09 6.74 10.33
CA LEU A 248 -3.78 6.11 10.20
C LEU A 248 -3.02 6.07 11.54
N GLY A 249 -3.11 7.11 12.36
CA GLY A 249 -2.48 7.15 13.69
C GLY A 249 -3.11 6.19 14.71
N GLY A 250 -4.37 5.80 14.50
CA GLY A 250 -5.06 4.78 15.29
C GLY A 250 -4.71 3.33 14.90
N LEU A 251 -4.10 3.13 13.73
CA LEU A 251 -3.59 1.84 13.29
C LEU A 251 -2.17 1.65 13.85
N ASN A 252 -1.94 0.51 14.50
CA ASN A 252 -0.59 0.11 14.90
C ASN A 252 0.17 -0.38 13.65
N LEU A 253 0.40 0.52 12.68
CA LEU A 253 1.09 0.26 11.43
C LEU A 253 2.50 -0.21 11.76
N ASP A 254 2.86 -1.41 11.31
CA ASP A 254 4.19 -1.96 11.53
C ASP A 254 5.22 -1.07 10.83
N LEU A 255 5.94 -0.27 11.61
CA LEU A 255 6.91 0.73 11.15
C LEU A 255 8.05 0.14 10.31
N GLY A 256 8.17 -1.19 10.26
CA GLY A 256 9.13 -1.91 9.42
C GLY A 256 8.89 -1.76 7.91
N SER A 257 7.64 -1.85 7.44
CA SER A 257 7.29 -1.83 5.99
C SER A 257 7.16 -0.41 5.43
N LEU A 258 6.69 0.55 6.24
CA LEU A 258 6.71 1.97 5.86
C LEU A 258 8.14 2.50 5.71
N LYS A 259 9.07 1.98 6.51
CA LYS A 259 10.49 2.37 6.42
C LYS A 259 11.15 1.88 5.14
N SER A 260 10.84 0.68 4.63
CA SER A 260 11.35 0.17 3.35
C SER A 260 10.81 0.97 2.16
N GLN A 261 9.53 1.34 2.19
CA GLN A 261 8.92 2.19 1.16
C GLN A 261 9.45 3.62 1.19
N ALA A 262 9.64 4.20 2.39
CA ALA A 262 10.34 5.46 2.57
C ALA A 262 11.80 5.37 2.09
N GLN A 263 12.46 4.22 2.26
CA GLN A 263 13.81 3.96 1.74
C GLN A 263 13.83 3.94 0.21
N ALA A 264 12.82 3.38 -0.45
CA ALA A 264 12.73 3.35 -1.92
C ALA A 264 12.45 4.76 -2.51
N ALA A 265 11.59 5.53 -1.86
CA ALA A 265 11.40 6.95 -2.18
C ALA A 265 12.68 7.76 -1.93
N TYR A 266 13.37 7.50 -0.81
CA TYR A 266 14.66 8.08 -0.44
C TYR A 266 15.78 7.71 -1.42
N ASP A 267 15.84 6.47 -1.88
CA ASP A 267 16.84 5.97 -2.83
C ASP A 267 16.59 6.53 -4.22
N THR A 268 15.31 6.68 -4.62
CA THR A 268 14.93 7.39 -5.85
C THR A 268 15.36 8.86 -5.80
N LEU A 269 15.12 9.54 -4.68
CA LEU A 269 15.58 10.91 -4.43
C LEU A 269 17.12 10.99 -4.40
N LYS A 270 17.82 10.00 -3.85
CA LYS A 270 19.28 9.93 -3.81
C LYS A 270 19.90 9.68 -5.18
N ASP A 271 19.31 8.83 -6.00
CA ASP A 271 19.72 8.57 -7.39
C ASP A 271 19.45 9.78 -8.30
N MET A 272 18.48 10.62 -7.94
CA MET A 272 18.25 11.95 -8.53
C MET A 272 19.21 13.03 -7.99
N GLY A 273 20.17 12.66 -7.13
CA GLY A 273 21.25 13.53 -6.64
C GLY A 273 21.01 14.17 -5.27
N PHE A 274 19.94 13.81 -4.55
CA PHE A 274 19.61 14.38 -3.25
C PHE A 274 20.20 13.54 -2.11
N ASP A 275 21.28 14.01 -1.48
CA ASP A 275 21.86 13.33 -0.30
C ASP A 275 21.12 13.71 0.98
N ILE A 276 20.02 13.01 1.19
CA ILE A 276 19.10 13.17 2.31
C ILE A 276 19.72 12.67 3.64
N SER A 277 20.90 12.04 3.61
CA SER A 277 21.60 11.53 4.80
C SER A 277 22.21 12.62 5.67
N LYS A 278 22.24 13.86 5.17
CA LYS A 278 22.74 15.04 5.88
C LYS A 278 21.66 15.91 6.49
N ILE A 279 20.40 15.49 6.45
CA ILE A 279 19.29 16.25 7.03
C ILE A 279 19.35 16.13 8.56
N HIS A 280 20.13 17.01 9.18
CA HIS A 280 19.78 17.55 10.49
C HIS A 280 18.96 18.81 10.20
N ILE A 281 17.68 18.76 10.55
CA ILE A 281 16.73 19.85 10.26
C ILE A 281 17.04 21.01 11.20
N ASP A 282 17.90 21.93 10.77
CA ASP A 282 17.93 23.30 11.23
C ASP A 282 17.42 24.21 10.09
N THR A 283 16.44 25.04 10.44
CA THR A 283 15.42 25.69 9.59
C THR A 283 15.92 26.72 8.57
N GLU A 284 17.24 26.92 8.41
CA GLU A 284 17.81 27.89 7.47
C GLU A 284 18.50 27.23 6.24
N GLU A 285 18.93 25.96 6.30
CA GLU A 285 19.60 25.30 5.16
C GLU A 285 18.64 24.67 4.15
N ALA A 286 17.36 24.44 4.53
CA ALA A 286 16.33 23.88 3.65
C ALA A 286 16.06 24.76 2.39
N LYS A 287 16.28 26.08 2.50
CA LYS A 287 16.16 27.01 1.37
C LYS A 287 17.21 26.77 0.28
N GLY A 288 18.41 26.28 0.64
CA GLY A 288 19.50 26.04 -0.31
C GLY A 288 19.32 24.78 -1.16
N ILE A 289 18.70 23.75 -0.58
CA ILE A 289 18.40 22.48 -1.27
C ILE A 289 17.25 22.67 -2.27
N PHE A 290 16.26 23.48 -1.91
CA PHE A 290 15.14 23.86 -2.79
C PHE A 290 15.54 24.74 -3.97
N GLN A 291 16.51 25.65 -3.80
CA GLN A 291 17.01 26.45 -4.93
C GLN A 291 17.65 25.57 -6.02
N GLN A 292 18.29 24.46 -5.63
CA GLN A 292 18.89 23.51 -6.57
C GLN A 292 17.85 22.65 -7.30
N ILE A 293 16.74 22.29 -6.64
CA ILE A 293 15.59 21.61 -7.26
C ILE A 293 14.90 22.52 -8.28
N ILE A 294 14.66 23.79 -7.91
CA ILE A 294 14.05 24.81 -8.77
C ILE A 294 14.95 25.12 -9.99
N ASP A 295 16.27 25.20 -9.80
CA ASP A 295 17.21 25.45 -10.89
C ASP A 295 17.36 24.24 -11.85
N MET A 296 17.17 23.01 -11.35
CA MET A 296 17.15 21.79 -12.16
C MET A 296 15.88 21.69 -13.03
N ILE A 297 14.71 22.00 -12.47
CA ILE A 297 13.43 22.01 -13.20
C ILE A 297 13.41 23.13 -14.26
N LYS A 298 13.97 24.31 -13.97
CA LYS A 298 14.15 25.39 -14.95
C LYS A 298 15.10 25.02 -16.09
N GLY A 299 16.04 24.09 -15.87
CA GLY A 299 16.94 23.57 -16.89
C GLY A 299 16.31 22.58 -17.87
N TRP A 300 15.12 22.04 -17.57
CA TRP A 300 14.36 21.17 -18.49
C TRP A 300 13.39 21.93 -19.41
N PHE A 301 13.10 23.19 -19.11
CA PHE A 301 12.22 24.05 -19.90
C PHE A 301 12.94 25.19 -20.63
N ASN A 302 14.28 25.09 -20.76
CA ASN A 302 15.13 25.89 -21.65
C ASN A 302 15.95 24.99 -22.58
#